data_AF-H2B5F7-F1
#
_entry.id   AF-H2B5F7-F1
#
_cell.length_a   1.000
_cell.length_b   1.000
_cell.length_c   1.000
_cell.angle_alpha   90.00
_cell.angle_beta   90.00
_cell.angle_gamma   90.00
#
_symmetry.space_group_name_H-M   'P 1'
#
loop_
_entity.id
_entity.type
_entity.pdbx_description
1 polymer ?
#
loop_
_entity_poly.entity_id
_entity_poly.type
_entity_poly.pdbx_seq_one_letter_code
_entity_poly.pdbx_strand_id
1 'polypeptide(L)' 'IIDQKGNPKGTRVFGAIAEELRELNFTKIVSLAPEVL' A
#
# COMPACT_ATOMS: atom_id res chain seq x y z
N ILE A 1 -4.46 -8.39 2.75
CA ILE A 1 -3.67 -9.63 2.51
C ILE A 1 -2.49 -9.27 1.62
N ILE A 2 -1.27 -9.37 2.15
CA ILE A 2 -0.01 -9.15 1.42
C ILE A 2 0.68 -10.50 1.20
N ASP A 3 1.51 -10.61 0.17
CA ASP A 3 2.37 -11.78 -0.03
C ASP A 3 3.65 -11.69 0.85
N GLN A 4 4.43 -12.77 0.90
CA GLN A 4 5.71 -12.82 1.64
C GLN A 4 6.78 -11.90 1.03
N LYS A 5 6.53 -11.32 -0.15
CA LYS A 5 7.40 -10.37 -0.84
C LYS A 5 6.91 -8.92 -0.67
N GLY A 6 5.91 -8.69 0.21
CA GLY A 6 5.35 -7.36 0.49
C GLY A 6 4.43 -6.79 -0.60
N ASN A 7 4.05 -7.57 -1.62
CA ASN A 7 3.11 -7.11 -2.64
C ASN A 7 1.66 -7.30 -2.17
N PRO A 8 0.78 -6.34 -2.48
CA PRO A 8 -0.65 -6.54 -2.29
C PRO A 8 -1.14 -7.64 -3.23
N LYS A 9 -1.90 -8.61 -2.71
CA LYS A 9 -2.55 -9.63 -3.54
C LYS A 9 -3.75 -9.06 -4.33
N GLY A 10 -4.28 -7.92 -3.90
CA GLY A 10 -5.37 -7.21 -4.56
C GLY A 10 -4.84 -6.14 -5.51
N THR A 11 -5.69 -5.75 -6.47
CA THR A 11 -5.38 -4.73 -7.47
C THR A 11 -5.80 -3.31 -7.07
N ARG A 12 -6.52 -3.15 -5.94
CA ARG A 12 -7.02 -1.85 -5.47
C ARG A 12 -7.00 -1.75 -3.95
N VAL A 13 -6.62 -0.58 -3.45
CA VAL A 13 -6.71 -0.20 -2.03
C VAL A 13 -7.87 0.79 -1.88
N PHE A 14 -8.68 0.63 -0.83
CA PHE A 14 -9.80 1.52 -0.55
C PHE A 14 -9.51 2.33 0.71
N GLY A 15 -9.79 3.63 0.65
CA GLY A 15 -9.59 4.54 1.77
C GLY A 15 -8.17 5.11 1.84
N ALA A 16 -7.96 5.95 2.85
CA ALA A 16 -6.68 6.56 3.13
C ALA A 16 -5.72 5.53 3.76
N ILE A 17 -4.44 5.67 3.45
CA ILE A 17 -3.36 4.84 4.00
C ILE A 17 -2.35 5.70 4.77
N ALA A 18 -1.62 5.09 5.70
CA ALA A 18 -0.58 5.77 6.45
C ALA A 18 0.68 6.06 5.61
N GLU A 19 1.26 7.25 5.78
CA GLU A 19 2.47 7.72 5.10
C GLU A 19 3.70 6.87 5.46
N GLU A 20 3.71 6.26 6.65
CA GLU A 20 4.73 5.31 7.12
C GLU A 20 4.96 4.13 6.14
N LEU A 21 3.96 3.78 5.34
CA LEU A 21 4.09 2.74 4.31
C LEU A 21 5.07 3.10 3.18
N ARG A 22 5.38 4.41 2.99
CA ARG A 22 6.43 4.87 2.08
C ARG A 22 7.82 4.50 2.60
N GLU A 23 8.04 4.64 3.90
CA GLU A 23 9.32 4.33 4.54
C GLU A 23 9.58 2.82 4.60
N LEU A 24 8.50 2.04 4.75
CA LEU A 24 8.53 0.59 4.82
C LEU A 24 8.61 -0.10 3.43
N ASN A 25 8.91 0.65 2.36
CA ASN A 25 9.07 0.16 0.99
C ASN A 25 7.81 -0.53 0.40
N PHE A 26 6.61 -0.23 0.90
CA PHE A 26 5.35 -0.74 0.33
C PHE A 26 4.87 0.12 -0.84
N THR A 27 5.76 0.45 -1.77
CA THR A 27 5.53 1.41 -2.87
C THR A 27 4.32 1.05 -3.74
N LYS A 28 4.05 -0.24 -3.95
CA LYS A 28 2.87 -0.69 -4.71
C LYS A 28 1.56 -0.40 -3.99
N ILE A 29 1.52 -0.50 -2.66
CA ILE A 29 0.32 -0.19 -1.87
C ILE A 29 0.08 1.32 -1.90
N VAL A 30 1.15 2.10 -1.73
CA VAL A 30 1.11 3.57 -1.82
C VAL A 30 0.61 4.04 -3.19
N SER A 31 1.07 3.39 -4.26
CA SER A 31 0.66 3.75 -5.63
C SER A 31 -0.80 3.41 -5.96
N LEU A 32 -1.40 2.46 -5.23
CA LEU A 32 -2.78 2.00 -5.45
C LEU A 32 -3.80 2.71 -4.57
N ALA A 33 -3.35 3.53 -3.62
CA ALA A 33 -4.22 4.21 -2.70
C ALA A 33 -4.69 5.57 -3.23
N PRO A 34 -5.95 5.96 -3.00
CA PRO A 34 -6.49 7.24 -3.42
C PRO A 34 -5.93 8.43 -2.61
N GLU A 35 -5.65 8.23 -1.31
CA GLU A 35 -5.17 9.27 -0.40
C GLU A 35 -4.16 8.70 0.60
N VAL A 36 -3.18 9.51 1.00
CA VAL A 36 -2.13 9.16 1.97
C VAL A 36 -2.20 10.18 3.12
N LEU A 37 -2.17 9.68 4.37
CA LEU A 37 -2.26 10.43 5.62
C LEU A 37 -1.01 10.27 6.48
#